data_AF-A0A9D1JB45-F1
#
_entry.id   AF-A0A9D1JB45-F1
#
_cell.length_a   1.000
_cell.length_b   1.000
_cell.length_c   1.000
_cell.angle_alpha   90.00
_cell.angle_beta   90.00
_cell.angle_gamma   90.00
#
_symmetry.space_group_name_H-M   'P 1'
#
loop_
_entity.id
_entity.type
_entity.pdbx_description
1 polymer ?
#
loop_
_entity_poly.entity_id
_entity_poly.type
_entity_poly.pdbx_seq_one_letter_code
_entity_poly.pdbx_strand_id
1 'polypeptide(L)'
;MKFRVKIMACMLCLMSVLFGAGGSALILISFQNSLEGEIATAENSYRMLLYTLQVAGGTDLFAGTENMRNALRQMTGQKGAYWDAVLLASGDEVVYRQGKAAEEWLSAEEDETGNCRVTFLRAGNGERYLRISGGFSIGAQTLSLDTVHDISELY
;
A
#
# COMPACT_ATOMS: atom_id res chain seq x y z
N MET A 1 29.64 48.71 18.70
CA MET A 1 28.44 48.37 17.89
C MET A 1 27.19 48.86 18.62
N LYS A 2 26.32 49.62 17.94
CA LYS A 2 25.13 50.24 18.55
C LYS A 2 24.19 49.14 19.10
N PHE A 3 23.70 49.30 20.32
CA PHE A 3 22.79 48.38 21.03
C PHE A 3 21.61 47.90 20.14
N ARG A 4 21.10 48.79 19.30
CA ARG A 4 20.04 48.50 18.32
C ARG A 4 20.40 47.39 17.32
N VAL A 5 21.64 47.33 16.86
CA VAL A 5 22.10 46.31 15.90
C VAL A 5 22.12 44.93 16.53
N LYS A 6 22.50 44.83 17.81
CA LYS A 6 22.48 43.56 18.56
C LYS A 6 21.05 43.02 18.72
N ILE A 7 20.09 43.91 19.01
CA ILE A 7 18.67 43.54 19.13
C ILE A 7 18.11 43.09 17.77
N MET A 8 18.40 43.82 16.68
CA MET A 8 17.93 43.41 15.35
C MET A 8 18.51 42.06 14.92
N ALA A 9 19.80 41.82 15.16
CA ALA A 9 20.42 40.52 14.88
C ALA A 9 19.78 39.39 15.69
N CYS A 10 19.52 39.61 16.98
CA CYS A 10 18.85 38.63 17.84
C CYS A 10 17.44 38.31 17.35
N MET A 11 16.64 39.33 17.03
CA MET A 11 15.29 39.15 16.50
C MET A 11 15.27 38.41 15.16
N LEU A 12 16.23 38.71 14.28
CA LEU A 12 16.35 38.04 12.98
C LEU A 12 16.71 36.55 13.14
N CYS A 13 17.62 36.22 14.06
CA CYS A 13 17.95 34.84 14.39
C CYS A 13 16.72 34.09 14.95
N LEU A 14 15.98 34.70 15.87
CA LEU A 14 14.78 34.08 16.45
C LEU A 14 13.71 33.83 15.38
N MET A 15 13.43 34.81 14.52
CA MET A 15 12.50 34.65 13.39
C MET A 15 12.94 33.52 12.44
N SER A 16 14.23 33.45 12.09
CA SER A 16 14.76 32.39 11.22
C SER A 16 14.59 31.01 11.84
N VAL A 17 14.83 30.86 13.15
CA VAL A 17 14.68 29.58 13.85
C VAL A 17 13.20 29.19 13.93
N LEU A 18 12.31 30.11 14.29
CA LEU A 18 10.87 29.88 14.36
C LEU A 18 10.31 29.46 13.00
N PHE A 19 10.72 30.14 11.94
CA PHE A 19 10.26 29.84 10.59
C PHE A 19 10.85 28.52 10.07
N GLY A 20 12.13 28.25 10.32
CA GLY A 20 12.77 27.00 9.90
C GLY A 20 12.20 25.77 10.63
N ALA A 21 12.13 25.84 11.97
CA ALA A 21 11.58 24.75 12.79
C ALA A 21 10.08 24.58 12.55
N GLY A 22 9.32 25.69 12.50
CA GLY A 22 7.88 25.66 12.24
C GLY A 22 7.54 25.13 10.85
N GLY A 23 8.25 25.58 9.82
CA GLY A 23 8.07 25.09 8.45
C GLY A 23 8.39 23.61 8.32
N SER A 24 9.50 23.15 8.92
CA SER A 24 9.88 21.74 8.92
C SER A 24 8.86 20.86 9.63
N ALA A 25 8.31 21.32 10.76
CA ALA A 25 7.25 20.61 11.49
C ALA A 25 5.97 20.50 10.66
N LEU A 26 5.57 21.57 9.96
CA LEU A 26 4.41 21.53 9.07
C LEU A 26 4.58 20.55 7.91
N ILE A 27 5.77 20.51 7.30
CA ILE A 27 6.09 19.55 6.23
C ILE A 27 6.01 18.12 6.77
N LEU A 28 6.58 17.85 7.95
CA LEU A 28 6.53 16.53 8.57
C LEU A 28 5.09 16.08 8.87
N ILE A 29 4.29 16.96 9.46
CA ILE A 29 2.88 16.68 9.78
C ILE A 29 2.09 16.44 8.48
N SER A 30 2.33 17.24 7.44
CA SER A 30 1.68 17.06 6.14
C SER A 30 2.03 15.70 5.54
N PHE A 31 3.32 15.33 5.54
CA PHE A 31 3.77 14.04 5.04
C PHE A 31 3.15 12.87 5.82
N GLN A 32 3.12 12.97 7.16
CA GLN A 32 2.50 11.94 8.02
C GLN A 32 1.01 11.77 7.70
N ASN A 33 0.27 12.86 7.56
CA ASN A 33 -1.16 12.82 7.23
C ASN A 33 -1.39 12.21 5.83
N SER A 34 -0.57 12.57 4.84
CA SER A 34 -0.64 11.98 3.50
C SER A 34 -0.35 10.49 3.52
N LEU A 35 0.66 10.06 4.27
CA LEU A 35 1.02 8.65 4.38
C LEU A 35 -0.06 7.83 5.11
N GLU A 36 -0.60 8.35 6.21
CA GLU A 36 -1.69 7.69 6.94
C GLU A 36 -2.95 7.58 6.07
N GLY A 37 -3.26 8.62 5.30
CA GLY A 37 -4.35 8.60 4.33
C GLY A 37 -4.14 7.57 3.22
N GLU A 38 -2.90 7.41 2.72
CA GLU A 38 -2.58 6.43 1.70
C GLU A 38 -2.69 4.99 2.24
N ILE A 39 -2.18 4.73 3.45
CA ILE A 39 -2.32 3.41 4.10
C ILE A 39 -3.80 3.07 4.27
N ALA A 40 -4.62 3.99 4.77
CA ALA A 40 -6.06 3.76 4.95
C ALA A 40 -6.77 3.51 3.61
N THR A 41 -6.36 4.20 2.55
CA THR A 41 -6.89 4.02 1.19
C THR A 41 -6.49 2.65 0.63
N ALA A 42 -5.24 2.24 0.83
CA ALA A 42 -4.73 0.94 0.42
C ALA A 42 -5.46 -0.20 1.14
N GLU A 43 -5.63 -0.11 2.46
CA GLU A 43 -6.37 -1.10 3.25
C GLU A 43 -7.84 -1.21 2.80
N ASN A 44 -8.51 -0.08 2.56
CA ASN A 44 -9.90 -0.10 2.11
C ASN A 44 -10.03 -0.71 0.71
N SER A 45 -9.15 -0.34 -0.22
CA SER A 45 -9.08 -0.93 -1.56
C SER A 45 -8.80 -2.43 -1.50
N TYR A 46 -7.95 -2.87 -0.58
CA TYR A 46 -7.61 -4.27 -0.38
C TYR A 46 -8.81 -5.06 0.14
N ARG A 47 -9.53 -4.52 1.13
CA ARG A 47 -10.78 -5.12 1.62
C ARG A 47 -11.83 -5.21 0.53
N MET A 48 -11.99 -4.19 -0.30
CA MET A 48 -12.93 -4.22 -1.43
C MET A 48 -12.55 -5.31 -2.44
N LEU A 49 -11.26 -5.47 -2.73
CA LEU A 49 -10.76 -6.56 -3.59
C LEU A 49 -11.06 -7.93 -2.98
N LEU A 50 -10.78 -8.13 -1.69
CA LEU A 50 -11.10 -9.36 -0.95
C LEU A 50 -12.59 -9.68 -0.99
N TYR A 51 -13.48 -8.72 -0.72
CA TYR A 51 -14.93 -8.94 -0.78
C TYR A 51 -15.38 -9.34 -2.19
N THR A 52 -14.81 -8.71 -3.22
CA THR A 52 -15.11 -9.04 -4.61
C THR A 52 -14.70 -10.47 -4.94
N LEU A 53 -13.53 -10.90 -4.46
CA LEU A 53 -13.04 -12.27 -4.62
C LEU A 53 -13.89 -13.30 -3.88
N GLN A 54 -14.29 -13.02 -2.64
CA GLN A 54 -15.18 -13.90 -1.87
C GLN A 54 -16.54 -14.09 -2.57
N VAL A 55 -17.10 -13.01 -3.15
CA VAL A 55 -18.34 -13.09 -3.93
C VAL A 55 -18.13 -13.86 -5.23
N ALA A 56 -17.02 -13.63 -5.94
CA ALA A 56 -16.69 -14.32 -7.18
C ALA A 56 -16.40 -15.82 -6.98
N GLY A 57 -15.83 -16.18 -5.82
CA GLY A 57 -15.47 -17.54 -5.45
C GLY A 57 -16.64 -18.51 -5.35
N GLY A 58 -17.85 -18.04 -5.03
CA GLY A 58 -19.06 -18.88 -5.00
C GLY A 58 -18.90 -20.16 -4.18
N THR A 59 -19.73 -21.17 -4.46
CA THR A 59 -19.68 -22.50 -3.81
C THR A 59 -18.98 -23.58 -4.63
N ASP A 60 -18.84 -23.37 -5.94
CA ASP A 60 -18.12 -24.28 -6.84
C ASP A 60 -16.65 -23.85 -6.92
N LEU A 61 -15.74 -24.72 -6.49
CA LEU A 61 -14.31 -24.40 -6.36
C LEU A 61 -13.67 -24.08 -7.72
N PHE A 62 -14.01 -24.81 -8.78
CA PHE A 62 -13.38 -24.64 -10.08
C PHE A 62 -13.91 -23.41 -10.81
N ALA A 63 -15.24 -23.25 -10.83
CA ALA A 63 -15.87 -22.05 -11.38
C ALA A 63 -15.50 -20.81 -10.56
N GLY A 64 -15.40 -20.94 -9.24
CA GLY A 64 -15.00 -19.89 -8.31
C GLY A 64 -13.61 -19.35 -8.58
N THR A 65 -12.65 -20.25 -8.77
CA THR A 65 -11.26 -19.89 -9.09
C THR A 65 -11.16 -19.11 -10.40
N GLU A 66 -11.89 -19.56 -11.42
CA GLU A 66 -11.93 -18.86 -12.72
C GLU A 66 -12.62 -17.50 -12.63
N ASN A 67 -13.71 -17.40 -11.88
CA ASN A 67 -14.41 -16.14 -11.64
C ASN A 67 -13.53 -15.13 -10.90
N MET A 68 -12.80 -15.58 -9.86
CA MET A 68 -11.84 -14.76 -9.13
C MET A 68 -10.72 -14.24 -10.03
N ARG A 69 -10.18 -15.11 -10.89
CA ARG A 69 -9.16 -14.75 -11.88
C ARG A 69 -9.67 -13.67 -12.86
N ASN A 70 -10.92 -13.80 -13.31
CA ASN A 70 -11.56 -12.83 -14.19
C ASN A 70 -11.86 -11.51 -13.49
N ALA A 71 -12.32 -11.53 -12.24
CA ALA A 71 -12.52 -10.34 -11.42
C ALA A 71 -11.21 -9.57 -11.22
N LEU A 72 -10.13 -10.28 -10.85
CA LEU A 72 -8.79 -9.70 -10.73
C LEU A 72 -8.36 -9.07 -12.04
N ARG A 73 -8.41 -9.82 -13.15
CA ARG A 73 -8.02 -9.30 -14.47
C ARG A 73 -8.78 -8.04 -14.86
N GLN A 74 -10.06 -7.91 -14.52
CA GLN A 74 -10.82 -6.69 -14.78
C GLN A 74 -10.36 -5.53 -13.91
N MET A 75 -10.12 -5.76 -12.61
CA MET A 75 -9.73 -4.69 -11.67
C MET A 75 -8.29 -4.22 -11.88
N THR A 76 -7.37 -5.12 -12.21
CA THR A 76 -5.94 -4.82 -12.34
C THR A 76 -5.52 -4.58 -13.81
N GLY A 77 -6.35 -4.98 -14.77
CA GLY A 77 -6.12 -4.74 -16.20
C GLY A 77 -6.64 -3.39 -16.72
N GLN A 78 -7.33 -2.60 -15.89
CA GLN A 78 -7.80 -1.27 -16.26
C GLN A 78 -6.66 -0.25 -16.30
N LYS A 79 -6.73 0.70 -17.23
CA LYS A 79 -5.78 1.81 -17.29
C LYS A 79 -5.96 2.67 -16.04
N GLY A 80 -4.92 2.81 -15.24
CA GLY A 80 -4.98 3.49 -13.94
C GLY A 80 -5.50 2.60 -12.81
N ALA A 81 -5.35 1.27 -12.93
CA ALA A 81 -5.58 0.37 -11.80
C ALA A 81 -4.73 0.81 -10.60
N TYR A 82 -5.32 0.71 -9.41
CA TYR A 82 -4.67 1.12 -8.16
C TYR A 82 -3.48 0.22 -7.80
N TRP A 83 -3.56 -1.08 -8.09
CA TRP A 83 -2.52 -2.04 -7.75
C TRP A 83 -1.52 -2.20 -8.90
N ASP A 84 -0.23 -2.01 -8.60
CA ASP A 84 0.88 -2.24 -9.53
C ASP A 84 1.21 -3.72 -9.70
N ALA A 85 0.94 -4.51 -8.66
CA ALA A 85 1.02 -5.96 -8.71
C ALA A 85 0.03 -6.64 -7.78
N VAL A 86 -0.44 -7.80 -8.21
CA VAL A 86 -1.33 -8.68 -7.44
C VAL A 86 -0.94 -10.15 -7.64
N LEU A 87 -0.96 -10.90 -6.55
CA LEU A 87 -0.76 -12.34 -6.48
C LEU A 87 -1.92 -12.94 -5.68
N LEU A 88 -2.59 -13.93 -6.26
CA LEU A 88 -3.53 -14.80 -5.58
C LEU A 88 -2.95 -16.21 -5.59
N ALA A 89 -2.85 -16.85 -4.44
CA ALA A 89 -2.36 -18.21 -4.31
C ALA A 89 -3.25 -19.05 -3.39
N SER A 90 -3.25 -20.36 -3.60
CA SER A 90 -3.84 -21.33 -2.69
C SER A 90 -2.73 -22.30 -2.23
N GLY A 91 -2.29 -22.16 -0.97
CA GLY A 91 -1.07 -22.80 -0.52
C GLY A 91 0.12 -22.42 -1.43
N ASP A 92 0.83 -23.42 -1.94
CA ASP A 92 1.95 -23.23 -2.86
C ASP A 92 1.53 -22.98 -4.32
N GLU A 93 0.25 -23.12 -4.66
CA GLU A 93 -0.23 -22.96 -6.03
C GLU A 93 -0.59 -21.51 -6.33
N VAL A 94 0.08 -20.93 -7.34
CA VAL A 94 -0.25 -19.60 -7.85
C VAL A 94 -1.48 -19.67 -8.74
N VAL A 95 -2.58 -19.09 -8.27
CA VAL A 95 -3.87 -19.03 -8.98
C VAL A 95 -3.89 -17.88 -9.99
N TYR A 96 -3.36 -16.73 -9.60
CA TYR A 96 -3.28 -15.55 -10.45
C TYR A 96 -2.07 -14.70 -10.09
N ARG A 97 -1.42 -14.13 -11.11
CA ARG A 97 -0.34 -13.17 -10.92
C ARG A 97 -0.40 -12.11 -12.02
N GLN A 98 -0.27 -10.85 -11.64
CA GLN A 98 -0.10 -9.74 -12.58
C GLN A 98 0.75 -8.64 -11.96
N GLY A 99 1.49 -7.91 -12.80
CA GLY A 99 2.29 -6.76 -12.40
C GLY A 99 3.78 -7.06 -12.38
N LYS A 100 4.61 -6.07 -12.68
CA LYS A 100 6.08 -6.25 -12.71
C LYS A 100 6.66 -6.52 -11.33
N ALA A 101 6.11 -5.89 -10.29
CA ALA A 101 6.49 -6.09 -8.90
C ALA A 101 6.09 -7.48 -8.34
N ALA A 102 5.28 -8.25 -9.08
CA ALA A 102 4.74 -9.52 -8.61
C ALA A 102 5.76 -10.66 -8.53
N GLU A 103 6.90 -10.54 -9.20
CA GLU A 103 7.97 -11.54 -9.16
C GLU A 103 8.98 -11.31 -8.03
N GLU A 104 9.25 -10.04 -7.70
CA GLU A 104 10.29 -9.68 -6.74
C GLU A 104 9.76 -9.59 -5.30
N TRP A 105 8.54 -9.08 -5.11
CA TRP A 105 8.05 -8.68 -3.79
C TRP A 105 6.81 -9.43 -3.31
N LEU A 106 6.09 -10.10 -4.22
CA LEU A 106 4.93 -10.90 -3.85
C LEU A 106 5.32 -12.35 -3.64
N SER A 107 5.02 -12.85 -2.45
CA SER A 107 5.27 -14.24 -2.06
C SER A 107 3.99 -14.77 -1.43
N ALA A 108 3.59 -15.98 -1.84
CA ALA A 108 2.47 -16.68 -1.22
C ALA A 108 2.88 -17.09 0.20
N GLU A 109 2.72 -16.19 1.16
CA GLU A 109 2.84 -16.51 2.58
C GLU A 109 1.44 -16.87 3.10
N GLU A 110 1.32 -17.97 3.83
CA GLU A 110 0.11 -18.27 4.59
C GLU A 110 0.01 -17.28 5.76
N ASP A 111 -0.73 -16.19 5.53
CA ASP A 111 -1.15 -15.28 6.59
C ASP A 111 -2.44 -15.81 7.24
N GLU A 112 -2.61 -15.55 8.55
CA GLU A 112 -3.83 -15.94 9.26
C GLU A 112 -5.07 -15.33 8.60
N THR A 113 -6.07 -16.18 8.34
CA THR A 113 -7.34 -15.76 7.75
C THR A 113 -7.97 -14.61 8.56
N GLY A 114 -8.28 -13.51 7.87
CA GLY A 114 -9.01 -12.37 8.45
C GLY A 114 -8.13 -11.24 8.99
N ASN A 115 -6.80 -11.41 9.05
CA ASN A 115 -5.87 -10.33 9.31
C ASN A 115 -5.17 -9.91 8.00
N CYS A 116 -5.06 -8.60 7.78
CA CYS A 116 -4.23 -8.03 6.72
C CYS A 116 -2.97 -7.43 7.33
N ARG A 117 -1.83 -7.64 6.67
CA ARG A 117 -0.53 -7.11 7.07
C ARG A 117 -0.07 -6.10 6.04
N VAL A 118 0.22 -4.90 6.50
CA VAL A 118 0.76 -3.81 5.67
C VAL A 118 2.26 -3.72 5.89
N THR A 119 3.03 -3.79 4.81
CA THR A 119 4.49 -3.74 4.85
C THR A 119 5.02 -2.68 3.89
N PHE A 120 6.03 -1.93 4.32
CA PHE A 120 6.73 -0.99 3.45
C PHE A 120 7.89 -1.67 2.75
N LEU A 121 7.96 -1.52 1.43
CA LEU A 121 9.03 -2.02 0.61
C LEU A 121 9.80 -0.85 -0.01
N ARG A 122 11.10 -1.06 -0.24
CA ARG A 122 11.95 -0.13 -0.94
C ARG A 122 12.71 -0.89 -2.01
N ALA A 123 12.55 -0.47 -3.26
CA ALA A 123 13.30 -1.00 -4.39
C ALA A 123 14.74 -0.46 -4.39
N GLY A 124 15.64 -1.17 -5.07
CA GLY A 124 17.05 -0.77 -5.16
C GLY A 124 17.28 0.58 -5.84
N ASN A 125 16.35 1.04 -6.68
CA ASN A 125 16.36 2.34 -7.34
C ASN A 125 15.80 3.49 -6.47
N GLY A 126 15.29 3.20 -5.27
CA GLY A 126 14.73 4.19 -4.35
C GLY A 126 13.20 4.27 -4.34
N GLU A 127 12.50 3.61 -5.27
CA GLU A 127 11.03 3.54 -5.30
C GLU A 127 10.50 2.91 -4.00
N ARG A 128 9.31 3.35 -3.60
CA ARG A 128 8.66 2.99 -2.34
C ARG A 128 7.32 2.35 -2.63
N TYR A 129 7.06 1.23 -1.96
CA TYR A 129 5.81 0.51 -2.16
C TYR A 129 5.15 0.14 -0.83
N LEU A 130 3.83 0.09 -0.86
CA LEU A 130 3.01 -0.59 0.13
C LEU A 130 2.69 -1.99 -0.38
N ARG A 131 3.04 -3.03 0.40
CA ARG A 131 2.54 -4.38 0.23
C ARG A 131 1.45 -4.64 1.24
N ILE A 132 0.31 -5.14 0.78
CA ILE A 132 -0.75 -5.67 1.66
C ILE A 132 -0.90 -7.16 1.39
N SER A 133 -0.72 -7.97 2.43
CA SER A 133 -0.91 -9.42 2.39
C SER A 133 -2.02 -9.84 3.33
N GLY A 134 -2.69 -10.94 3.03
CA GLY A 134 -3.64 -11.54 3.96
C GLY A 134 -4.30 -12.81 3.43
N GLY A 135 -4.70 -13.67 4.36
CA GLY A 135 -5.45 -14.88 4.06
C GLY A 135 -6.98 -14.66 4.07
N PHE A 136 -7.68 -15.35 3.19
CA PHE A 136 -9.14 -15.47 3.22
C PHE A 136 -9.58 -16.88 2.84
N SER A 137 -10.77 -17.30 3.29
CA SER A 137 -11.28 -18.64 3.03
C SER A 137 -12.53 -18.61 2.15
N ILE A 138 -12.61 -19.54 1.21
CA ILE A 138 -13.81 -19.84 0.41
C ILE A 138 -14.13 -21.32 0.60
N GLY A 139 -15.27 -21.61 1.22
CA GLY A 139 -15.63 -22.98 1.59
C GLY A 139 -14.57 -23.60 2.51
N ALA A 140 -13.92 -24.68 2.06
CA ALA A 140 -12.86 -25.37 2.78
C ALA A 140 -11.43 -24.95 2.37
N GLN A 141 -11.29 -24.05 1.39
CA GLN A 141 -10.01 -23.64 0.84
C GLN A 141 -9.56 -22.31 1.45
N THR A 142 -8.29 -22.22 1.83
CA THR A 142 -7.64 -20.96 2.21
C THR A 142 -6.83 -20.44 1.03
N LEU A 143 -6.97 -19.15 0.76
CA LEU A 143 -6.31 -18.41 -0.29
C LEU A 143 -5.54 -17.25 0.34
N SER A 144 -4.36 -16.95 -0.19
CA SER A 144 -3.58 -15.77 0.13
C SER A 144 -3.72 -14.75 -0.99
N LEU A 145 -3.99 -13.50 -0.61
CA LEU A 145 -3.97 -12.36 -1.52
C LEU A 145 -2.86 -11.42 -1.12
N ASP A 146 -2.10 -11.01 -2.12
CA ASP A 146 -0.89 -10.24 -1.98
C ASP A 146 -0.93 -9.11 -3.01
N THR A 147 -0.87 -7.87 -2.58
CA THR A 147 -0.92 -6.70 -3.47
C THR A 147 0.24 -5.75 -3.22
N VAL A 148 0.65 -5.02 -4.26
CA VAL A 148 1.65 -3.94 -4.19
C VAL A 148 1.07 -2.68 -4.80
N HIS A 149 1.30 -1.55 -4.15
CA HIS A 149 1.00 -0.21 -4.64
C HIS A 149 2.23 0.71 -4.51
N ASP A 150 2.56 1.43 -5.57
CA ASP A 150 3.63 2.44 -5.60
C ASP A 150 3.20 3.71 -4.85
N ILE A 151 3.97 4.05 -3.82
CA ILE A 151 3.80 5.27 -3.01
C ILE A 151 4.96 6.25 -3.16
N SER A 152 5.76 6.10 -4.23
CA SER A 152 6.93 6.94 -4.48
C SER A 152 6.55 8.42 -4.66
N GLU A 153 5.34 8.72 -5.16
CA GLU A 153 4.86 10.09 -5.31
C GLU A 153 4.67 10.84 -3.97
N LEU A 154 4.66 10.13 -2.84
CA LEU A 154 4.57 10.73 -1.51
C LEU A 154 5.92 11.23 -0.96
N TYR A 155 7.03 10.83 -1.57
CA TYR A 155 8.40 11.07 -1.08
C TYR A 155 9.18 12.05 -1.96
#